data_AF-A0A2M7R0P1-F1
#
_entry.id   AF-A0A2M7R0P1-F1
#
_cell.length_a   1.000
_cell.length_b   1.000
_cell.length_c   1.000
_cell.angle_alpha   90.00
_cell.angle_beta   90.00
_cell.angle_gamma   90.00
#
_symmetry.space_group_name_H-M   'P 1'
#
loop_
_entity.id
_entity.type
_entity.pdbx_description
1 polymer ?
#
loop_
_entity_poly.entity_id
_entity_poly.type
_entity_poly.pdbx_seq_one_letter_code
_entity_poly.pdbx_strand_id
1 'polypeptide(L)'
;MQYKDYASRMISILKMDHPPLAVKLLKAVDPVPEGFDNTKRLRFCQSLMMAKHGHKILLTPENITCPAAASAFGFKPLPEKLAGGEVMYTMGLFGNREAGAKTLGLMPRLKQGECSAVLITPLEKADFEPDVIVLEEKTEKLMWIGLADIFNTGGRHAFQTSIFQTACIDSTVVPYLTGKLNASLGCYGCRDATDILDEESLIGFPAKRLEEIVSSLERLSEKAIPRVRAKGALKTLGGYHTEGSE
;
A
#
# COMPACT_ATOMS: atom_id res chain seq x y z
N MET A 1 8.19 20.92 3.21
CA MET A 1 8.54 21.29 1.81
C MET A 1 9.12 20.11 1.03
N GLN A 2 10.00 19.30 1.63
CA GLN A 2 10.63 18.14 0.97
C GLN A 2 9.63 17.09 0.45
N TYR A 3 8.63 16.67 1.24
CA TYR A 3 7.67 15.65 0.79
C TYR A 3 6.78 16.09 -0.37
N LYS A 4 6.42 17.37 -0.42
CA LYS A 4 5.69 17.95 -1.56
C LYS A 4 6.50 17.88 -2.85
N ASP A 5 7.81 18.11 -2.78
CA ASP A 5 8.71 17.96 -3.93
C ASP A 5 8.78 16.50 -4.39
N TYR A 6 9.02 15.56 -3.47
CA TYR A 6 9.07 14.13 -3.79
C TYR A 6 7.77 13.62 -4.42
N ALA A 7 6.61 13.96 -3.84
CA ALA A 7 5.32 13.61 -4.40
C ALA A 7 5.15 14.17 -5.83
N SER A 8 5.48 15.45 -6.04
CA SER A 8 5.36 16.11 -7.35
C SER A 8 6.26 15.45 -8.41
N ARG A 9 7.49 15.08 -8.05
CA ARG A 9 8.43 14.39 -8.95
C ARG A 9 7.94 13.00 -9.31
N MET A 10 7.52 12.18 -8.34
CA MET A 10 6.95 10.85 -8.59
C MET A 10 5.75 10.93 -9.54
N ILE A 11 4.82 11.86 -9.27
CA ILE A 11 3.62 12.06 -10.09
C ILE A 11 4.01 12.47 -11.51
N SER A 12 4.93 13.42 -11.66
CA SER A 12 5.35 13.93 -12.97
C SER A 12 6.07 12.87 -13.81
N ILE A 13 6.99 12.11 -13.21
CA ILE A 13 7.80 11.09 -13.90
C ILE A 13 6.91 9.92 -14.34
N LEU A 14 6.10 9.39 -13.42
CA LEU A 14 5.34 8.19 -13.64
C LEU A 14 3.95 8.44 -14.25
N LYS A 15 3.51 9.70 -14.32
CA LYS A 15 2.14 10.09 -14.71
C LYS A 15 1.11 9.40 -13.81
N MET A 16 1.32 9.55 -12.50
CA MET A 16 0.44 8.97 -11.48
C MET A 16 -0.97 9.56 -11.58
N ASP A 17 -1.96 8.69 -11.43
CA ASP A 17 -3.39 9.03 -11.33
C ASP A 17 -3.72 9.44 -9.87
N HIS A 18 -2.92 8.99 -8.90
CA HIS A 18 -3.16 9.16 -7.47
C HIS A 18 -1.89 9.62 -6.73
N PRO A 19 -2.03 10.43 -5.67
CA PRO A 19 -0.88 10.90 -4.92
C PRO A 19 -0.26 9.75 -4.09
N PRO A 20 1.07 9.75 -3.88
CA PRO A 20 1.68 8.92 -2.85
C PRO A 20 1.10 9.22 -1.48
N LEU A 21 0.92 8.20 -0.64
CA LEU A 21 0.34 8.34 0.69
C LEU A 21 1.41 8.13 1.77
N ALA A 22 1.44 9.04 2.75
CA ALA A 22 2.28 8.94 3.94
C ALA A 22 1.51 8.30 5.09
N VAL A 23 2.11 7.28 5.71
CA VAL A 23 1.57 6.57 6.87
C VAL A 23 2.54 6.68 8.05
N LYS A 24 2.03 7.09 9.22
CA LYS A 24 2.75 7.05 10.51
C LYS A 24 2.06 6.13 11.48
N LEU A 25 2.81 5.27 12.14
CA LEU A 25 2.32 4.40 13.21
C LEU A 25 2.78 5.01 14.55
N LEU A 26 1.84 5.61 15.27
CA LEU A 26 2.13 6.26 16.55
C LEU A 26 2.28 5.23 17.66
N LYS A 27 3.30 5.38 18.49
CA LYS A 27 3.46 4.64 19.74
C LYS A 27 2.59 5.27 20.83
N ALA A 28 2.37 4.54 21.92
CA ALA A 28 1.59 5.03 23.07
C ALA A 28 2.15 6.33 23.68
N VAL A 29 3.45 6.59 23.53
CA VAL A 29 4.13 7.79 24.04
C VAL A 29 4.10 8.96 23.07
N ASP A 30 3.73 8.73 21.81
CA ASP A 30 3.77 9.76 20.79
C ASP A 30 2.54 10.67 20.90
N PRO A 31 2.70 12.00 20.75
CA PRO A 31 1.56 12.91 20.75
C PRO A 31 0.71 12.70 19.49
N VAL A 32 -0.61 12.82 19.65
CA VAL A 32 -1.54 12.84 18.52
C VAL A 32 -1.58 14.25 17.92
N PRO A 33 -1.22 14.44 16.65
CA PRO A 33 -1.24 15.76 16.03
C PRO A 33 -2.67 16.25 15.75
N GLU A 34 -2.83 17.57 15.78
CA GLU A 34 -4.08 18.24 15.43
C GLU A 34 -4.35 18.23 13.91
N GLY A 35 -5.60 18.47 13.51
CA GLY A 35 -5.98 18.64 12.10
C GLY A 35 -6.18 17.33 11.32
N PHE A 36 -6.34 16.20 12.03
CA PHE A 36 -6.69 14.91 11.44
C PHE A 36 -8.15 14.55 11.73
N ASP A 37 -8.88 14.09 10.73
CA ASP A 37 -10.24 13.58 10.89
C ASP A 37 -10.20 12.19 11.55
N ASN A 38 -10.85 12.09 12.71
CA ASN A 38 -11.08 10.84 13.44
C ASN A 38 -12.57 10.57 13.69
N THR A 39 -13.46 11.38 13.10
CA THR A 39 -14.90 11.38 13.40
C THR A 39 -15.63 10.20 12.77
N LYS A 40 -15.10 9.67 11.66
CA LYS A 40 -15.67 8.53 10.93
C LYS A 40 -15.14 7.21 11.47
N ARG A 41 -16.02 6.22 11.49
CA ARG A 41 -15.62 4.82 11.70
C ARG A 41 -15.23 4.19 10.37
N LEU A 42 -13.97 3.79 10.21
CA LEU A 42 -13.38 3.47 8.91
C LEU A 42 -12.67 2.11 8.92
N ARG A 43 -12.67 1.45 7.77
CA ARG A 43 -11.66 0.43 7.46
C ARG A 43 -10.35 1.13 7.10
N PHE A 44 -9.20 0.50 7.35
CA PHE A 44 -7.91 1.09 7.00
C PHE A 44 -7.78 1.40 5.49
N CYS A 45 -8.27 0.53 4.61
CA CYS A 45 -8.33 0.80 3.17
C CYS A 45 -9.15 2.05 2.83
N GLN A 46 -10.25 2.30 3.54
CA GLN A 46 -11.04 3.53 3.36
C GLN A 46 -10.28 4.76 3.85
N SER A 47 -9.45 4.63 4.89
CA SER A 47 -8.59 5.71 5.34
C SER A 47 -7.51 6.07 4.31
N LEU A 48 -6.90 5.07 3.66
CA LEU A 48 -6.01 5.30 2.51
C LEU A 48 -6.76 5.96 1.34
N MET A 49 -7.95 5.46 0.99
CA MET A 49 -8.80 6.06 -0.05
C MET A 49 -9.15 7.52 0.25
N MET A 50 -9.56 7.84 1.48
CA MET A 50 -9.84 9.22 1.86
C MET A 50 -8.58 10.09 1.77
N ALA A 51 -7.41 9.57 2.16
CA ALA A 51 -6.15 10.26 1.97
C ALA A 51 -5.80 10.44 0.49
N LYS A 52 -6.07 9.46 -0.37
CA LYS A 52 -5.97 9.57 -1.83
C LYS A 52 -6.78 10.76 -2.36
N HIS A 53 -7.93 11.04 -1.74
CA HIS A 53 -8.79 12.20 -2.03
C HIS A 53 -8.44 13.48 -1.25
N GLY A 54 -7.27 13.54 -0.63
CA GLY A 54 -6.75 14.76 -0.03
C GLY A 54 -7.02 14.93 1.47
N HIS A 55 -7.65 13.98 2.15
CA HIS A 55 -7.96 14.09 3.59
C HIS A 55 -6.76 13.67 4.47
N LYS A 56 -6.65 14.27 5.67
CA LYS A 56 -5.74 13.81 6.73
C LYS A 56 -6.55 12.98 7.73
N ILE A 57 -6.22 11.70 7.89
CA ILE A 57 -7.01 10.74 8.68
C ILE A 57 -6.22 10.24 9.89
N LEU A 58 -6.88 10.20 11.05
CA LEU A 58 -6.39 9.55 12.26
C LEU A 58 -7.26 8.31 12.54
N LEU A 59 -6.65 7.14 12.43
CA LEU A 59 -7.29 5.86 12.72
C LEU A 59 -6.83 5.34 14.09
N THR A 60 -7.78 5.05 14.98
CA THR A 60 -7.55 4.66 16.37
C THR A 60 -8.24 3.31 16.68
N PRO A 61 -7.98 2.68 17.83
CA PRO A 61 -8.69 1.48 18.27
C PRO A 61 -10.22 1.67 18.35
N GLU A 62 -10.70 2.89 18.57
CA GLU A 62 -12.12 3.21 18.75
C GLU A 62 -12.86 3.33 17.41
N ASN A 63 -12.20 3.90 16.40
CA ASN A 63 -12.85 4.20 15.12
C ASN A 63 -12.55 3.17 14.00
N ILE A 64 -11.58 2.27 14.18
CA ILE A 64 -11.33 1.20 13.23
C ILE A 64 -12.46 0.16 13.19
N THR A 65 -12.93 -0.20 12.00
CA THR A 65 -14.06 -1.14 11.81
C THR A 65 -13.63 -2.51 11.29
N CYS A 66 -12.47 -2.62 10.65
CA CYS A 66 -11.97 -3.89 10.14
C CYS A 66 -11.20 -4.66 11.24
N PRO A 67 -11.68 -5.82 11.72
CA PRO A 67 -11.02 -6.57 12.78
C PRO A 67 -9.64 -7.11 12.38
N ALA A 68 -9.45 -7.47 11.11
CA ALA A 68 -8.14 -7.90 10.61
C ALA A 68 -7.12 -6.76 10.66
N ALA A 69 -7.51 -5.55 10.25
CA ALA A 69 -6.64 -4.37 10.33
C ALA A 69 -6.38 -3.95 11.79
N ALA A 70 -7.40 -3.97 12.66
CA ALA A 70 -7.22 -3.70 14.09
C ALA A 70 -6.22 -4.67 14.74
N SER A 71 -6.26 -5.94 14.33
CA SER A 71 -5.30 -6.94 14.79
C SER A 71 -3.91 -6.75 14.19
N ALA A 72 -3.81 -6.38 12.92
CA ALA A 72 -2.54 -6.10 12.25
C ALA A 72 -1.77 -4.94 12.89
N PHE A 73 -2.47 -3.86 13.26
CA PHE A 73 -1.87 -2.73 13.95
C PHE A 73 -1.67 -2.96 15.45
N GLY A 74 -2.05 -4.13 16.00
CA GLY A 74 -1.89 -4.40 17.43
C GLY A 74 -2.88 -3.65 18.33
N PHE A 75 -3.96 -3.08 17.78
CA PHE A 75 -4.99 -2.39 18.56
C PHE A 75 -5.87 -3.33 19.36
N LYS A 76 -6.22 -4.48 18.77
CA LYS A 76 -7.11 -5.48 19.36
C LYS A 76 -6.68 -6.90 18.95
N PRO A 77 -6.99 -7.94 19.74
CA PRO A 77 -6.77 -9.31 19.31
C PRO A 77 -7.65 -9.64 18.09
N LEU A 78 -7.21 -10.63 17.29
CA LEU A 78 -8.03 -11.14 16.19
C LEU A 78 -9.23 -11.91 16.78
N PRO A 79 -10.48 -11.61 16.39
CA PRO A 79 -11.64 -12.34 16.90
C PRO A 79 -11.55 -13.84 16.62
N GLU A 80 -11.97 -14.69 17.55
CA GLU A 80 -11.82 -16.16 17.46
C GLU A 80 -12.45 -16.77 16.21
N LYS A 81 -13.66 -16.32 15.84
CA LYS A 81 -14.32 -16.79 14.61
C LYS A 81 -13.53 -16.47 13.35
N LEU A 82 -12.86 -15.32 13.34
CA LEU A 82 -11.99 -14.93 12.24
C LEU A 82 -10.71 -15.78 12.30
N ALA A 83 -10.04 -15.83 13.45
CA ALA A 83 -8.83 -16.63 13.66
C ALA A 83 -8.99 -18.12 13.32
N GLY A 84 -10.15 -18.70 13.63
CA GLY A 84 -10.51 -20.09 13.31
C GLY A 84 -11.04 -20.31 11.89
N GLY A 85 -10.97 -19.29 11.03
CA GLY A 85 -11.32 -19.39 9.60
C GLY A 85 -12.81 -19.49 9.30
N GLU A 86 -13.69 -19.47 10.30
CA GLU A 86 -15.15 -19.58 10.13
C GLU A 86 -15.68 -18.46 9.24
N VAL A 87 -15.32 -17.21 9.54
CA VAL A 87 -15.76 -16.03 8.76
C VAL A 87 -15.33 -16.16 7.31
N MET A 88 -14.07 -16.56 7.07
CA MET A 88 -13.52 -16.65 5.72
C MET A 88 -14.19 -17.76 4.90
N TYR A 89 -14.47 -18.90 5.55
CA TYR A 89 -15.21 -19.99 4.92
C TYR A 89 -16.66 -19.60 4.61
N THR A 90 -17.37 -18.97 5.56
CA THR A 90 -18.75 -18.52 5.36
C THR A 90 -18.88 -17.50 4.23
N MET A 91 -17.86 -16.65 4.03
CA MET A 91 -17.81 -15.69 2.92
C MET A 91 -17.45 -16.35 1.56
N GLY A 92 -17.19 -17.65 1.51
CA GLY A 92 -16.79 -18.36 0.28
C GLY A 92 -15.36 -18.05 -0.17
N LEU A 93 -14.54 -17.49 0.72
CA LEU A 93 -13.17 -17.05 0.41
C LEU A 93 -12.14 -18.17 0.50
N PHE A 94 -12.49 -19.26 1.19
CA PHE A 94 -11.71 -20.49 1.25
C PHE A 94 -12.63 -21.70 1.14
N GLY A 95 -12.08 -22.81 0.62
CA GLY A 95 -12.82 -24.07 0.50
C GLY A 95 -13.12 -24.77 1.83
N ASN A 96 -12.47 -24.37 2.92
CA ASN A 96 -12.72 -24.87 4.27
C ASN A 96 -12.20 -23.90 5.35
N ARG A 97 -12.55 -24.17 6.61
CA ARG A 97 -12.15 -23.36 7.77
C ARG A 97 -10.64 -23.44 8.03
N GLU A 98 -10.03 -24.60 7.83
CA GLU A 98 -8.62 -24.86 8.09
C GLU A 98 -7.72 -23.97 7.21
N ALA A 99 -8.07 -23.81 5.93
CA ALA A 99 -7.34 -22.96 5.00
C ALA A 99 -7.45 -21.47 5.39
N GLY A 100 -8.64 -21.02 5.80
CA GLY A 100 -8.86 -19.68 6.34
C GLY A 100 -8.06 -19.43 7.63
N ALA A 101 -8.10 -20.38 8.56
CA ALA A 101 -7.39 -20.31 9.84
C ALA A 101 -5.88 -20.28 9.64
N LYS A 102 -5.34 -21.15 8.77
CA LYS A 102 -3.90 -21.16 8.43
C LYS A 102 -3.46 -19.82 7.86
N THR A 103 -4.24 -19.26 6.93
CA THR A 103 -3.91 -17.98 6.30
C THR A 103 -3.89 -16.85 7.34
N LEU A 104 -4.90 -16.77 8.20
CA LEU A 104 -4.99 -15.74 9.23
C LEU A 104 -3.97 -15.92 10.35
N GLY A 105 -3.57 -17.16 10.64
CA GLY A 105 -2.50 -17.47 11.59
C GLY A 105 -1.12 -16.99 11.14
N LEU A 106 -0.89 -16.90 9.82
CA LEU A 106 0.37 -16.41 9.23
C LEU A 106 0.40 -14.88 9.01
N MET A 107 -0.67 -14.19 9.38
CA MET A 107 -0.80 -12.75 9.22
C MET A 107 0.28 -11.99 10.01
N PRO A 108 1.15 -11.19 9.36
CA PRO A 108 2.07 -10.27 10.04
C PRO A 108 1.31 -9.23 10.86
N ARG A 109 1.78 -8.96 12.09
CA ARG A 109 1.12 -8.03 13.02
C ARG A 109 2.15 -7.32 13.88
N LEU A 110 1.81 -6.11 14.31
CA LEU A 110 2.49 -5.47 15.43
C LEU A 110 2.15 -6.18 16.74
N LYS A 111 3.01 -6.00 17.75
CA LYS A 111 2.69 -6.46 19.11
C LYS A 111 1.48 -5.67 19.63
N GLN A 112 0.65 -6.34 20.40
CA GLN A 112 -0.53 -5.71 20.99
C GLN A 112 -0.12 -4.51 21.87
N GLY A 113 -0.76 -3.37 21.66
CA GLY A 113 -0.48 -2.12 22.37
C GLY A 113 0.76 -1.35 21.90
N GLU A 114 1.51 -1.84 20.91
CA GLU A 114 2.71 -1.15 20.40
C GLU A 114 2.35 0.10 19.58
N CYS A 115 1.24 0.03 18.84
CA CYS A 115 0.67 1.15 18.10
C CYS A 115 -0.57 1.68 18.85
N SER A 116 -0.64 2.99 19.04
CA SER A 116 -1.78 3.69 19.66
C SER A 116 -2.73 4.27 18.61
N ALA A 117 -2.21 4.69 17.46
CA ALA A 117 -2.99 5.22 16.36
C ALA A 117 -2.18 5.22 15.04
N VAL A 118 -2.87 5.37 13.91
CA VAL A 118 -2.25 5.50 12.58
C VAL A 118 -2.66 6.81 11.94
N LEU A 119 -1.67 7.61 11.53
CA LEU A 119 -1.88 8.82 10.73
C LEU A 119 -1.72 8.50 9.26
N ILE A 120 -2.62 9.03 8.43
CA ILE A 120 -2.63 8.77 7.00
C ILE A 120 -2.93 10.08 6.27
N THR A 121 -2.08 10.46 5.33
CA THR A 121 -2.21 11.71 4.56
C THR A 121 -1.69 11.53 3.13
N PRO A 122 -2.12 12.35 2.16
CA PRO A 122 -1.32 12.57 0.98
C PRO A 122 0.11 12.98 1.37
N LEU A 123 1.11 12.43 0.71
CA LEU A 123 2.53 12.70 1.01
C LEU A 123 2.84 14.19 0.91
N GLU A 124 2.23 14.92 -0.02
CA GLU A 124 2.44 16.36 -0.17
C GLU A 124 1.89 17.20 1.00
N LYS A 125 1.01 16.62 1.82
CA LYS A 125 0.44 17.24 3.03
C LYS A 125 1.06 16.70 4.33
N ALA A 126 2.04 15.81 4.24
CA ALA A 126 2.72 15.25 5.41
C ALA A 126 3.53 16.34 6.12
N ASP A 127 3.19 16.59 7.37
CA ASP A 127 3.86 17.49 8.32
C ASP A 127 4.56 16.73 9.46
N PHE A 128 4.70 15.42 9.31
CA PHE A 128 5.41 14.49 10.19
C PHE A 128 6.36 13.63 9.36
N GLU A 129 7.31 12.95 10.01
CA GLU A 129 8.17 11.95 9.37
C GLU A 129 7.42 10.62 9.22
N PRO A 130 7.02 10.20 7.99
CA PRO A 130 6.27 8.97 7.79
C PRO A 130 7.13 7.75 8.08
N ASP A 131 6.51 6.63 8.42
CA ASP A 131 7.21 5.34 8.54
C ASP A 131 7.14 4.55 7.24
N VAL A 132 5.99 4.63 6.55
CA VAL A 132 5.72 3.92 5.30
C VAL A 132 5.11 4.86 4.27
N ILE A 133 5.54 4.71 3.02
CA ILE A 133 4.88 5.30 1.86
C ILE A 133 4.08 4.21 1.16
N VAL A 134 2.81 4.48 0.90
CA VAL A 134 1.87 3.58 0.22
C VAL A 134 1.46 4.21 -1.10
N LEU A 135 1.45 3.41 -2.17
CA LEU A 135 0.92 3.82 -3.47
C LEU A 135 -0.19 2.85 -3.87
N GLU A 136 -1.31 3.39 -4.32
CA GLU A 136 -2.39 2.68 -5.02
C GLU A 136 -2.41 3.22 -6.44
N GLU A 137 -2.03 2.38 -7.41
CA GLU A 137 -1.80 2.84 -8.78
C GLU A 137 -1.93 1.69 -9.78
N LYS A 138 -2.00 2.06 -11.07
CA LYS A 138 -1.88 1.10 -12.17
C LYS A 138 -0.56 0.35 -12.12
N THR A 139 -0.62 -0.94 -12.43
CA THR A 139 0.49 -1.90 -12.28
C THR A 139 1.83 -1.43 -12.87
N GLU A 140 1.83 -0.76 -14.03
CA GLU A 140 3.06 -0.27 -14.67
C GLU A 140 3.82 0.75 -13.81
N LYS A 141 3.10 1.64 -13.13
CA LYS A 141 3.71 2.66 -12.28
C LYS A 141 4.37 2.01 -11.07
N LEU A 142 3.69 1.04 -10.47
CA LEU A 142 4.23 0.26 -9.35
C LEU A 142 5.44 -0.60 -9.75
N MET A 143 5.46 -1.13 -10.96
CA MET A 143 6.62 -1.83 -11.52
C MET A 143 7.87 -0.93 -11.51
N TRP A 144 7.73 0.34 -11.92
CA TRP A 144 8.84 1.29 -11.87
C TRP A 144 9.31 1.61 -10.47
N ILE A 145 8.40 1.68 -9.49
CA ILE A 145 8.76 1.83 -8.07
C ILE A 145 9.56 0.62 -7.58
N GLY A 146 9.11 -0.59 -7.92
CA GLY A 146 9.84 -1.81 -7.62
C GLY A 146 11.25 -1.83 -8.23
N LEU A 147 11.40 -1.40 -9.49
CA LEU A 147 12.71 -1.29 -10.13
C LEU A 147 13.57 -0.19 -9.50
N ALA A 148 12.98 0.96 -9.17
CA ALA A 148 13.66 2.08 -8.53
C ALA A 148 14.25 1.69 -7.17
N ASP A 149 13.55 0.88 -6.38
CA ASP A 149 14.02 0.41 -5.07
C ASP A 149 15.32 -0.42 -5.18
N ILE A 150 15.48 -1.20 -6.25
CA ILE A 150 16.69 -2.01 -6.47
C ILE A 150 17.64 -1.43 -7.52
N PHE A 151 17.45 -0.16 -7.91
CA PHE A 151 18.14 0.40 -9.06
C PHE A 151 19.66 0.47 -8.86
N ASN A 152 20.11 0.84 -7.67
CA ASN A 152 21.54 0.94 -7.34
C ASN A 152 22.13 -0.37 -6.80
N THR A 153 21.29 -1.23 -6.21
CA THR A 153 21.72 -2.43 -5.47
C THR A 153 21.52 -3.73 -6.23
N GLY A 154 20.64 -3.74 -7.23
CA GLY A 154 20.20 -4.96 -7.91
C GLY A 154 19.48 -5.93 -6.97
N GLY A 155 19.38 -7.19 -7.38
CA GLY A 155 18.78 -8.26 -6.60
C GLY A 155 17.34 -8.58 -6.96
N ARG A 156 16.63 -9.27 -6.05
CA ARG A 156 15.26 -9.76 -6.29
C ARG A 156 14.38 -9.44 -5.10
N HIS A 157 13.21 -8.88 -5.39
CA HIS A 157 12.15 -8.70 -4.41
C HIS A 157 11.56 -10.04 -3.95
N ALA A 158 11.22 -10.10 -2.67
CA ALA A 158 10.53 -11.24 -2.06
C ALA A 158 9.18 -10.75 -1.52
N PHE A 159 8.25 -10.45 -2.42
CA PHE A 159 6.92 -9.98 -2.02
C PHE A 159 6.20 -11.06 -1.22
N GLN A 160 5.64 -10.66 -0.08
CA GLN A 160 4.88 -11.50 0.81
C GLN A 160 3.42 -11.05 0.79
N THR A 161 2.52 -11.96 0.41
CA THR A 161 1.08 -11.67 0.37
C THR A 161 0.25 -12.94 0.54
N SER A 162 -0.91 -12.77 1.18
CA SER A 162 -2.00 -13.75 1.20
C SER A 162 -3.18 -13.36 0.29
N ILE A 163 -3.10 -12.22 -0.40
CA ILE A 163 -4.17 -11.61 -1.21
C ILE A 163 -5.42 -11.22 -0.37
N PHE A 164 -5.32 -11.20 0.97
CA PHE A 164 -6.45 -10.87 1.86
C PHE A 164 -6.33 -9.56 2.63
N GLN A 165 -5.12 -9.10 2.95
CA GLN A 165 -4.90 -7.91 3.78
C GLN A 165 -3.96 -6.89 3.11
N THR A 166 -4.22 -6.56 1.85
CA THR A 166 -3.29 -5.76 1.04
C THR A 166 -2.99 -4.37 1.59
N ALA A 167 -4.01 -3.57 1.89
CA ALA A 167 -3.83 -2.20 2.38
C ALA A 167 -3.15 -2.17 3.75
N CYS A 168 -3.74 -2.82 4.76
CA CYS A 168 -3.24 -2.74 6.13
C CYS A 168 -1.96 -3.56 6.37
N ILE A 169 -1.73 -4.65 5.63
CA ILE A 169 -0.63 -5.57 5.91
C ILE A 169 0.41 -5.53 4.82
N ASP A 170 0.05 -5.95 3.62
CA ASP A 170 1.06 -6.13 2.56
C ASP A 170 1.73 -4.81 2.19
N SER A 171 0.99 -3.70 2.12
CA SER A 171 1.53 -2.38 1.79
C SER A 171 1.86 -1.51 3.01
N THR A 172 1.50 -1.91 4.24
CA THR A 172 1.78 -1.09 5.43
C THR A 172 2.59 -1.83 6.49
N VAL A 173 2.01 -2.83 7.16
CA VAL A 173 2.68 -3.52 8.28
C VAL A 173 3.91 -4.32 7.83
N VAL A 174 3.88 -4.98 6.67
CA VAL A 174 5.04 -5.73 6.16
C VAL A 174 6.22 -4.80 5.87
N PRO A 175 6.06 -3.68 5.13
CA PRO A 175 7.14 -2.71 4.95
C PRO A 175 7.65 -2.11 6.25
N TYR A 176 6.75 -1.79 7.19
CA TYR A 176 7.10 -1.28 8.51
C TYR A 176 7.99 -2.25 9.30
N LEU A 177 7.57 -3.52 9.40
CA LEU A 177 8.27 -4.54 10.17
C LEU A 177 9.58 -5.00 9.53
N THR A 178 9.60 -5.17 8.21
CA THR A 178 10.74 -5.76 7.50
C THR A 178 11.75 -4.73 7.03
N GLY A 179 11.36 -3.46 6.95
CA GLY A 179 12.20 -2.42 6.35
C GLY A 179 12.44 -2.64 4.86
N LYS A 180 11.56 -3.39 4.17
CA LYS A 180 11.66 -3.71 2.74
C LYS A 180 10.39 -3.31 2.01
N LEU A 181 10.50 -3.02 0.72
CA LEU A 181 9.36 -2.80 -0.15
C LEU A 181 8.54 -4.09 -0.29
N ASN A 182 7.22 -3.97 -0.31
CA ASN A 182 6.30 -5.08 -0.54
C ASN A 182 5.12 -4.65 -1.43
N ALA A 183 4.61 -5.58 -2.23
CA ALA A 183 3.55 -5.34 -3.21
C ALA A 183 2.46 -6.41 -3.12
N SER A 184 1.25 -6.06 -3.52
CA SER A 184 0.12 -7.00 -3.56
C SER A 184 -0.94 -6.53 -4.56
N LEU A 185 -1.69 -7.48 -5.12
CA LEU A 185 -2.64 -7.27 -6.23
C LEU A 185 -3.97 -6.62 -5.81
N GLY A 186 -4.04 -6.11 -4.57
CA GLY A 186 -5.28 -5.83 -3.87
C GLY A 186 -5.84 -7.07 -3.17
N CYS A 187 -6.84 -6.86 -2.33
CA CYS A 187 -7.55 -7.92 -1.64
C CYS A 187 -9.05 -7.77 -1.81
N TYR A 188 -9.78 -8.86 -1.56
CA TYR A 188 -11.24 -8.89 -1.57
C TYR A 188 -11.84 -7.72 -0.79
N GLY A 189 -11.36 -7.48 0.44
CA GLY A 189 -11.91 -6.46 1.32
C GLY A 189 -11.58 -5.02 0.93
N CYS A 190 -10.47 -4.75 0.23
CA CYS A 190 -10.21 -3.39 -0.26
C CYS A 190 -11.04 -3.10 -1.51
N ARG A 191 -11.13 -4.06 -2.45
CA ARG A 191 -11.94 -3.92 -3.67
C ARG A 191 -13.44 -3.76 -3.39
N ASP A 192 -13.94 -4.38 -2.33
CA ASP A 192 -15.32 -4.19 -1.87
C ASP A 192 -15.55 -2.82 -1.18
N ALA A 193 -14.54 -2.32 -0.47
CA ALA A 193 -14.73 -1.20 0.46
C ALA A 193 -14.23 0.16 -0.03
N THR A 194 -13.55 0.22 -1.18
CA THR A 194 -12.93 1.44 -1.73
C THR A 194 -13.25 1.60 -3.21
N ASP A 195 -12.77 2.71 -3.78
CA ASP A 195 -12.89 3.04 -5.20
C ASP A 195 -11.67 2.57 -6.03
N ILE A 196 -10.97 1.53 -5.57
CA ILE A 196 -9.83 0.96 -6.30
C ILE A 196 -10.30 0.30 -7.60
N LEU A 197 -9.60 0.55 -8.71
CA LEU A 197 -9.94 0.01 -10.02
C LEU A 197 -9.35 -1.40 -10.23
N ASP A 198 -9.88 -2.11 -11.24
CA ASP A 198 -9.45 -3.48 -11.56
C ASP A 198 -7.97 -3.56 -11.96
N GLU A 199 -7.48 -2.57 -12.70
CA GLU A 199 -6.09 -2.48 -13.15
C GLU A 199 -5.10 -1.94 -12.10
N GLU A 200 -5.60 -1.58 -10.91
CA GLU A 200 -4.83 -1.02 -9.81
C GLU A 200 -4.38 -2.08 -8.82
N SER A 201 -3.25 -1.79 -8.18
CA SER A 201 -2.63 -2.63 -7.15
C SER A 201 -2.00 -1.72 -6.11
N LEU A 202 -1.44 -2.32 -5.04
CA LEU A 202 -0.79 -1.55 -3.99
C LEU A 202 0.66 -1.96 -3.83
N ILE A 203 1.50 -0.96 -3.56
CA ILE A 203 2.88 -1.14 -3.11
C ILE A 203 3.11 -0.30 -1.87
N GLY A 204 3.93 -0.80 -0.97
CA GLY A 204 4.36 -0.07 0.21
C GLY A 204 5.85 -0.20 0.41
N PHE A 205 6.50 0.86 0.88
CA PHE A 205 7.93 0.84 1.19
C PHE A 205 8.27 1.75 2.37
N PRO A 206 9.37 1.47 3.11
CA PRO A 206 9.78 2.31 4.23
C PRO A 206 10.10 3.73 3.78
N ALA A 207 9.61 4.74 4.50
CA ALA A 207 9.78 6.14 4.08
C ALA A 207 11.24 6.59 3.97
N LYS A 208 12.15 6.00 4.74
CA LYS A 208 13.61 6.21 4.62
C LYS A 208 14.17 5.91 3.21
N ARG A 209 13.46 5.14 2.37
CA ARG A 209 13.83 4.81 0.99
C ARG A 209 13.31 5.82 -0.02
N LEU A 210 12.44 6.74 0.39
CA LEU A 210 11.74 7.66 -0.51
C LEU A 210 12.69 8.49 -1.37
N GLU A 211 13.70 9.11 -0.76
CA GLU A 211 14.68 9.93 -1.49
C GLU A 211 15.45 9.12 -2.54
N GLU A 212 15.93 7.93 -2.16
CA GLU A 212 16.66 7.04 -3.07
C GLU A 212 15.79 6.57 -4.24
N ILE A 213 14.53 6.23 -3.96
CA ILE A 213 13.56 5.81 -4.97
C ILE A 213 13.28 6.97 -5.94
N VAL A 214 13.04 8.18 -5.44
CA VAL A 214 12.78 9.35 -6.29
C VAL A 214 13.98 9.65 -7.19
N SER A 215 15.20 9.64 -6.64
CA SER A 215 16.45 9.82 -7.42
C SER A 215 16.61 8.73 -8.49
N SER A 216 16.29 7.48 -8.15
CA SER A 216 16.35 6.36 -9.10
C SER A 216 15.30 6.48 -10.21
N LEU A 217 14.09 6.96 -9.89
CA LEU A 217 13.05 7.23 -10.89
C LEU A 217 13.47 8.30 -11.89
N GLU A 218 14.17 9.34 -11.47
CA GLU A 218 14.69 10.36 -12.38
C GLU A 218 15.67 9.76 -13.39
N ARG A 219 16.63 8.96 -12.91
CA ARG A 219 17.59 8.26 -13.78
C ARG A 219 16.88 7.27 -14.73
N LEU A 220 15.86 6.57 -14.24
CA LEU A 220 15.03 5.70 -15.08
C LEU A 220 14.23 6.48 -16.13
N SER A 221 13.82 7.72 -15.82
CA SER A 221 13.03 8.59 -16.69
C SER A 221 13.81 9.09 -17.92
N GLU A 222 15.13 9.18 -17.82
CA GLU A 222 15.99 9.61 -18.93
C GLU A 222 16.01 8.61 -20.09
N LYS A 223 15.83 7.30 -19.82
CA LYS A 223 16.03 6.25 -20.83
C LYS A 223 15.05 5.09 -20.74
N ALA A 224 14.93 4.43 -19.59
CA ALA A 224 14.22 3.16 -19.47
C ALA A 224 12.70 3.34 -19.64
N ILE A 225 12.12 4.28 -18.89
CA ILE A 225 10.68 4.59 -18.90
C ILE A 225 10.20 4.98 -20.31
N PRO A 226 10.76 6.01 -20.99
CA PRO A 226 10.29 6.40 -22.31
C PRO A 226 10.49 5.28 -23.34
N ARG A 227 11.59 4.53 -23.27
CA ARG A 227 11.84 3.40 -24.18
C ARG A 227 10.81 2.29 -24.05
N VAL A 228 10.44 1.90 -22.83
CA VAL A 228 9.42 0.86 -22.58
C VAL A 228 8.04 1.34 -23.06
N ARG A 229 7.68 2.59 -22.74
CA ARG A 229 6.40 3.20 -23.18
C ARG A 229 6.31 3.38 -24.69
N ALA A 230 7.44 3.60 -25.37
CA ALA A 230 7.50 3.67 -26.84
C ALA A 230 7.30 2.31 -27.54
N LYS A 231 7.31 1.20 -26.80
CA LYS A 231 7.09 -0.17 -27.29
C LYS A 231 8.00 -0.57 -28.45
N GLY A 232 9.26 -0.12 -28.45
CA GLY A 232 10.20 -0.34 -29.55
C GLY A 232 10.39 -1.83 -29.91
N ALA A 233 10.56 -2.70 -28.91
CA ALA A 233 10.71 -4.15 -29.13
C ALA A 233 9.44 -4.81 -29.71
N LEU A 234 8.25 -4.32 -29.34
CA LEU A 234 7.00 -4.80 -29.94
C LEU A 234 6.90 -4.36 -31.40
N LYS A 235 7.28 -3.11 -31.70
CA LYS A 235 7.29 -2.57 -33.08
C LYS A 235 8.24 -3.32 -34.01
N THR A 236 9.34 -3.88 -33.49
CA THR A 236 10.30 -4.67 -34.29
C THR A 236 9.83 -6.09 -34.62
N LEU A 237 8.76 -6.60 -34.00
CA LEU A 237 8.27 -7.96 -34.27
C LEU A 237 7.77 -8.14 -35.71
N GLY A 238 7.35 -7.06 -36.39
CA GLY A 238 6.90 -7.09 -37.79
C GLY A 238 5.60 -7.91 -37.99
N GLY A 239 4.50 -7.27 -38.37
CA GLY A 239 3.29 -7.97 -38.83
C GLY A 239 2.38 -8.60 -37.75
N TYR A 240 2.63 -8.39 -36.45
CA TYR A 240 1.62 -8.67 -35.41
C TYR A 240 0.64 -7.48 -35.31
N HIS A 241 -0.12 -7.24 -36.38
CA HIS A 241 -1.31 -6.40 -36.32
C HIS A 241 -2.43 -7.26 -35.72
N THR A 242 -2.85 -6.96 -34.49
CA THR A 242 -4.19 -7.35 -34.06
C THR A 242 -5.16 -6.44 -34.80
N GLU A 243 -5.84 -6.98 -35.81
CA GLU A 243 -7.07 -6.36 -36.31
C GLU A 243 -8.01 -6.17 -35.11
N GLY A 244 -8.38 -4.93 -34.79
CA GLY A 244 -9.48 -4.64 -33.85
C GLY A 244 -9.12 -3.96 -32.52
N SER A 245 -8.47 -2.80 -32.55
CA SER A 245 -8.59 -1.84 -31.44
C SER A 245 -8.66 -0.41 -31.98
N GLU A 246 -9.84 -0.07 -32.51
CA GLU A 246 -10.37 1.31 -32.45
C GLU A 246 -10.92 1.57 -31.05
#